data_AF-A0A958PKL5-F1
#
_entry.id   AF-A0A958PKL5-F1
#
_cell.length_a   1.000
_cell.length_b   1.000
_cell.length_c   1.000
_cell.angle_alpha   90.00
_cell.angle_beta   90.00
_cell.angle_gamma   90.00
#
_symmetry.space_group_name_H-M   'P 1'
#
loop_
_entity.id
_entity.type
_entity.pdbx_description
1 polymer ?
#
loop_
_entity_poly.entity_id
_entity_poly.type
_entity_poly.pdbx_seq_one_letter_code
_entity_poly.pdbx_strand_id
1 'polypeptide(L)'
;MGKGRGWLLCGVLGLALVGCDRQISTPLERDPGVPIRETTSSKYCKPVPEGGYASLEGVVDSKGFDGSHYFAQGGGCIERSLLDVWAVTHNGDALKWSEASIKSAMVRIPTEEVLFLFATHYEAGSIIKPNWKINWYHTLAKGTAEAPEKILIVYKKEWGTSFISHWEGNIALERLEENVTAFSMYNSISGTRIDEKNAVGGVHDLLDNFRKHKPNWEYLQADE
;
A
#
# COMPACT_ATOMS: atom_id res chain seq x y z
N MET A 1 -7.28 26.28 -72.85
CA MET A 1 -8.32 25.95 -71.83
C MET A 1 -8.00 24.56 -71.29
N GLY A 2 -7.74 24.26 -70.02
CA GLY A 2 -7.53 25.05 -68.80
C GLY A 2 -6.63 24.21 -67.86
N LYS A 3 -5.69 24.85 -67.17
CA LYS A 3 -4.82 24.24 -66.15
C LYS A 3 -5.45 24.48 -64.79
N GLY A 4 -5.95 23.42 -64.13
CA GLY A 4 -6.37 23.46 -62.73
C GLY A 4 -5.19 23.18 -61.80
N ARG A 5 -4.75 24.19 -61.05
CA ARG A 5 -3.80 24.04 -59.93
C ARG A 5 -4.59 23.79 -58.65
N GLY A 6 -4.60 22.55 -58.18
CA GLY A 6 -5.09 22.19 -56.84
C GLY A 6 -4.04 22.55 -55.80
N TRP A 7 -4.42 23.37 -54.83
CA TRP A 7 -3.61 23.69 -53.66
C TRP A 7 -3.77 22.56 -52.63
N LEU A 8 -2.68 21.85 -52.32
CA LEU A 8 -2.61 20.99 -51.14
C LEU A 8 -2.50 21.88 -49.90
N LEU A 9 -3.58 21.95 -49.13
CA LEU A 9 -3.53 22.38 -47.74
C LEU A 9 -2.81 21.29 -46.93
N CYS A 10 -1.60 21.59 -46.46
CA CYS A 10 -0.96 20.85 -45.38
C CYS A 10 -1.84 20.95 -44.13
N GLY A 11 -2.65 19.91 -43.91
CA GLY A 11 -3.33 19.70 -42.63
C GLY A 11 -2.29 19.51 -41.55
N VAL A 12 -2.34 20.38 -40.54
CA VAL A 12 -1.56 20.27 -39.31
C VAL A 12 -1.90 18.93 -38.66
N LEU A 13 -0.95 17.98 -38.68
CA LEU A 13 -0.98 16.79 -37.85
C LEU A 13 -0.90 17.22 -36.39
N GLY A 14 -2.06 17.41 -35.76
CA GLY A 14 -2.17 17.41 -34.31
C GLY A 14 -1.88 16.01 -33.82
N LEU A 15 -0.63 15.74 -33.45
CA LEU A 15 -0.23 14.57 -32.65
C LEU A 15 -0.86 14.69 -31.26
N ALA A 16 -2.16 14.38 -31.17
CA ALA A 16 -2.73 13.95 -29.91
C ALA A 16 -2.07 12.60 -29.61
N LEU A 17 -1.01 12.63 -28.79
CA LEU A 17 -0.53 11.46 -28.07
C LEU A 17 -1.64 11.07 -27.09
N VAL A 18 -2.69 10.44 -27.61
CA VAL A 18 -3.64 9.68 -26.81
C VAL A 18 -2.85 8.48 -26.33
N GLY A 19 -2.12 8.65 -25.23
CA GLY A 19 -1.54 7.53 -24.51
C GLY A 19 -2.69 6.59 -24.19
N CYS A 20 -2.72 5.42 -24.83
CA CYS A 20 -3.74 4.42 -24.58
C CYS A 20 -3.62 3.99 -23.11
N ASP A 21 -4.48 4.54 -22.26
CA ASP A 21 -4.63 4.12 -20.87
C ASP A 21 -5.20 2.70 -20.86
N ARG A 22 -4.31 1.71 -20.93
CA ARG A 22 -4.70 0.31 -20.88
C ARG A 22 -4.98 -0.05 -19.42
N GLN A 23 -6.15 -0.61 -19.19
CA GLN A 23 -6.46 -1.28 -17.94
C GLN A 23 -5.64 -2.56 -17.85
N ILE A 24 -4.89 -2.71 -16.76
CA ILE A 24 -4.08 -3.88 -16.47
C ILE A 24 -4.69 -4.56 -15.25
N SER A 25 -4.95 -5.87 -15.37
CA SER A 25 -5.30 -6.74 -14.25
C SER A 25 -4.07 -7.55 -13.84
N THR A 26 -3.85 -7.72 -12.55
CA THR A 26 -2.72 -8.46 -11.99
C THR A 26 -3.27 -9.52 -11.06
N PRO A 27 -3.36 -10.79 -11.48
CA PRO A 27 -3.87 -11.86 -10.63
C PRO A 27 -3.00 -12.04 -9.39
N LEU A 28 -3.61 -12.55 -8.32
CA LEU A 28 -2.87 -12.99 -7.15
C LEU A 28 -2.20 -14.32 -7.50
N GLU A 29 -0.88 -14.31 -7.72
CA GLU A 29 -0.09 -15.50 -8.07
C GLU A 29 0.50 -16.21 -6.84
N ARG A 30 0.39 -15.58 -5.68
CA ARG A 30 1.01 -15.99 -4.42
C ARG A 30 -0.03 -16.15 -3.33
N ASP A 31 0.28 -16.99 -2.36
CA ASP A 31 -0.52 -17.10 -1.15
C ASP A 31 -0.51 -15.75 -0.38
N PRO A 32 -1.69 -15.16 -0.08
CA PRO A 32 -1.78 -13.95 0.73
C PRO A 32 -1.38 -14.16 2.20
N GLY A 33 -1.34 -15.40 2.69
CA GLY A 33 -0.85 -15.76 4.03
C GLY A 33 0.68 -15.71 4.17
N VAL A 34 1.41 -15.60 3.05
CA VAL A 34 2.87 -15.58 3.02
C VAL A 34 3.37 -14.16 2.73
N PRO A 35 4.34 -13.60 3.49
CA PRO A 35 4.88 -12.27 3.23
C PRO A 35 5.67 -12.22 1.92
N ILE A 36 5.62 -11.09 1.20
CA ILE A 36 6.40 -10.93 -0.04
C ILE A 36 7.89 -10.95 0.26
N ARG A 37 8.28 -10.30 1.34
CA ARG A 37 9.62 -10.36 1.88
C ARG A 37 9.52 -10.52 3.39
N GLU A 38 10.30 -11.47 3.92
CA GLU A 38 10.42 -11.63 5.36
C GLU A 38 10.95 -10.34 6.00
N THR A 39 10.25 -9.88 7.03
CA THR A 39 10.64 -8.71 7.79
C THR A 39 10.56 -9.02 9.28
N THR A 40 11.57 -8.59 10.03
CA THR A 40 11.58 -8.62 11.49
C THR A 40 11.20 -7.25 11.98
N SER A 41 9.95 -7.08 12.45
CA SER A 41 9.42 -5.77 12.84
C SER A 41 10.17 -5.18 14.04
N SER A 42 10.49 -6.02 15.02
CA SER A 42 11.19 -5.61 16.25
C SER A 42 12.55 -4.94 16.01
N LYS A 43 13.24 -5.19 14.88
CA LYS A 43 14.55 -4.57 14.61
C LYS A 43 14.48 -3.05 14.42
N TYR A 44 13.31 -2.51 14.08
CA TYR A 44 13.09 -1.07 13.91
C TYR A 44 12.74 -0.36 15.21
N CYS A 45 12.58 -1.12 16.29
CA CYS A 45 12.26 -0.61 17.61
C CYS A 45 13.44 -0.76 18.55
N LYS A 46 13.99 0.37 18.96
CA LYS A 46 15.09 0.41 19.93
C LYS A 46 14.56 0.79 21.31
N PRO A 47 14.81 -0.03 22.34
CA PRO A 47 14.49 0.36 23.71
C PRO A 47 15.31 1.60 24.10
N VAL A 48 14.72 2.49 24.89
CA VAL A 48 15.44 3.62 25.49
C VAL A 48 15.83 3.33 26.93
N PRO A 49 16.95 3.89 27.45
CA PRO A 49 17.43 3.61 28.80
C PRO A 49 16.43 3.92 29.92
N GLU A 50 15.52 4.87 29.69
CA GLU A 50 14.51 5.32 30.66
C GLU A 50 13.28 4.39 30.73
N GLY A 51 13.26 3.30 29.95
CA GLY A 51 12.10 2.45 29.74
C GLY A 51 11.24 2.92 28.56
N GLY A 52 10.65 1.97 27.84
CA GLY A 52 9.92 2.23 26.60
C GLY A 52 10.79 2.14 25.34
N TYR A 53 10.24 2.60 24.20
CA TYR A 53 10.89 2.55 22.90
C TYR A 53 10.99 3.96 22.31
N ALA A 54 12.15 4.30 21.74
CA ALA A 54 12.24 5.51 20.96
C ALA A 54 11.34 5.35 19.72
N SER A 55 10.34 6.22 19.58
CA SER A 55 9.66 6.44 18.31
C SER A 55 10.67 7.05 17.34
N LEU A 56 11.51 6.20 16.76
CA LEU A 56 12.39 6.63 15.68
C LEU A 56 11.50 7.17 14.56
N GLU A 57 11.92 8.28 13.97
CA GLU A 57 11.50 8.61 12.60
C GLU A 57 11.64 7.34 11.77
N GLY A 58 10.61 6.98 11.00
CA GLY A 58 10.56 5.69 10.30
C GLY A 58 11.88 5.39 9.60
N VAL A 59 12.44 4.22 9.84
CA VAL A 59 13.74 3.84 9.29
C VAL A 59 13.52 3.07 8.00
N VAL A 60 14.14 3.51 6.92
CA VAL A 60 14.24 2.75 5.67
C VAL A 60 15.63 2.12 5.62
N ASP A 61 15.69 0.80 5.68
CA ASP A 61 16.96 0.06 5.78
C ASP A 61 17.40 -0.58 4.45
N SER A 62 16.47 -0.78 3.52
CA SER A 62 16.76 -1.26 2.17
C SER A 62 15.86 -0.57 1.17
N LYS A 63 16.41 -0.20 0.01
CA LYS A 63 15.67 0.39 -1.10
C LYS A 63 16.48 0.26 -2.38
N GLY A 64 15.81 0.35 -3.53
CA GLY A 64 16.47 0.38 -4.83
C GLY A 64 15.57 -0.04 -5.97
N PHE A 65 16.19 -0.52 -7.04
CA PHE A 65 15.53 -1.07 -8.22
C PHE A 65 16.00 -2.51 -8.44
N ASP A 66 15.07 -3.47 -8.55
CA ASP A 66 15.38 -4.90 -8.69
C ASP A 66 15.53 -5.37 -10.15
N GLY A 67 15.47 -4.44 -11.10
CA GLY A 67 15.43 -4.72 -12.54
C GLY A 67 14.04 -4.54 -13.16
N SER A 68 12.97 -4.61 -12.35
CA SER A 68 11.58 -4.44 -12.79
C SER A 68 10.79 -3.43 -11.96
N HIS A 69 11.10 -3.31 -10.67
CA HIS A 69 10.35 -2.53 -9.70
C HIS A 69 11.26 -1.71 -8.80
N TYR A 70 10.77 -0.54 -8.42
CA TYR A 70 11.34 0.19 -7.29
C TYR A 70 10.81 -0.40 -6.01
N PHE A 71 11.68 -0.61 -5.03
CA PHE A 71 11.28 -1.14 -3.74
C PHE A 71 11.86 -0.35 -2.59
N ALA A 72 11.18 -0.44 -1.45
CA ALA A 72 11.69 0.03 -0.17
C ALA A 72 11.23 -0.92 0.94
N GLN A 73 12.09 -1.06 1.94
CA GLN A 73 11.83 -1.79 3.16
C GLN A 73 12.21 -0.89 4.34
N GLY A 74 11.34 -0.88 5.34
CA GLY A 74 11.56 -0.08 6.53
C GLY A 74 10.58 -0.40 7.63
N GLY A 75 10.56 0.43 8.66
CA GLY A 75 9.68 0.26 9.80
C GLY A 75 9.87 1.30 10.89
N GLY A 76 9.22 1.06 12.03
CA GLY A 76 9.30 1.91 13.22
C GLY A 76 8.39 1.41 14.33
N CYS A 77 8.37 2.14 15.45
CA CYS A 77 7.45 1.85 16.56
C CYS A 77 6.20 2.71 16.49
N ILE A 78 5.10 2.16 16.97
CA ILE A 78 3.83 2.85 17.17
C ILE A 78 3.47 2.64 18.64
N GLU A 79 3.36 3.74 19.39
CA GLU A 79 3.04 3.76 20.84
C GLU A 79 1.55 3.51 21.08
N ARG A 80 1.06 2.37 20.58
CA ARG A 80 -0.31 1.87 20.68
C ARG A 80 -0.30 0.35 20.74
N SER A 81 -1.35 -0.23 21.33
CA SER A 81 -1.53 -1.69 21.34
C SER A 81 -1.65 -2.26 19.92
N LEU A 82 -1.32 -3.54 19.75
CA LEU A 82 -1.41 -4.20 18.43
C LEU A 82 -2.84 -4.17 17.88
N LEU A 83 -3.84 -4.41 18.74
CA LEU A 83 -5.25 -4.35 18.34
C LEU A 83 -5.66 -2.95 17.86
N ASP A 84 -5.20 -1.90 18.55
CA ASP A 84 -5.43 -0.52 18.13
C ASP A 84 -4.86 -0.24 16.75
N VAL A 85 -3.59 -0.63 16.51
CA VAL A 85 -2.94 -0.40 15.22
C VAL A 85 -3.62 -1.23 14.13
N TRP A 86 -3.99 -2.48 14.42
CA TRP A 86 -4.73 -3.31 13.47
C TRP A 86 -6.11 -2.71 13.14
N ALA A 87 -6.82 -2.16 14.12
CA ALA A 87 -8.07 -1.43 13.86
C ALA A 87 -7.86 -0.18 13.00
N VAL A 88 -6.72 0.52 13.11
CA VAL A 88 -6.39 1.65 12.22
C VAL A 88 -6.21 1.20 10.78
N THR A 89 -5.72 -0.02 10.55
CA THR A 89 -5.58 -0.54 9.18
C THR A 89 -6.91 -0.78 8.47
N HIS A 90 -8.04 -0.69 9.18
CA HIS A 90 -9.39 -0.72 8.61
C HIS A 90 -10.02 0.68 8.46
N ASN A 91 -9.26 1.74 8.80
CA ASN A 91 -9.66 3.12 8.56
C ASN A 91 -9.17 3.53 7.16
N GLY A 92 -10.11 3.84 6.25
CA GLY A 92 -9.78 4.28 4.91
C GLY A 92 -8.80 5.46 4.89
N ASP A 93 -8.97 6.46 5.76
CA ASP A 93 -8.07 7.61 5.82
C ASP A 93 -6.62 7.21 6.15
N ALA A 94 -6.43 6.16 6.96
CA ALA A 94 -5.12 5.65 7.31
C ALA A 94 -4.43 4.89 6.17
N LEU A 95 -5.18 4.42 5.18
CA LEU A 95 -4.67 3.70 4.01
C LEU A 95 -4.46 4.60 2.79
N LYS A 96 -4.57 5.93 2.96
CA LYS A 96 -4.32 6.89 1.90
C LYS A 96 -2.82 7.02 1.65
N TRP A 97 -2.45 6.99 0.38
CA TRP A 97 -1.14 7.41 -0.11
C TRP A 97 -1.16 8.94 -0.29
N SER A 98 -0.06 9.63 -0.01
CA SER A 98 0.04 11.11 0.01
C SER A 98 -0.66 11.84 -1.16
N GLU A 99 -0.59 11.30 -2.37
CA GLU A 99 -1.16 11.91 -3.59
C GLU A 99 -2.48 11.26 -4.07
N ALA A 100 -3.00 10.27 -3.33
CA ALA A 100 -4.14 9.47 -3.74
C ALA A 100 -5.37 9.73 -2.86
N SER A 101 -6.53 9.76 -3.52
CA SER A 101 -7.83 9.74 -2.86
C SER A 101 -8.42 8.33 -2.90
N ILE A 102 -9.08 7.91 -1.83
CA ILE A 102 -9.89 6.69 -1.82
C ILE A 102 -11.29 7.04 -2.30
N LYS A 103 -11.77 6.36 -3.34
CA LYS A 103 -13.12 6.53 -3.88
C LYS A 103 -14.11 5.57 -3.26
N SER A 104 -13.66 4.37 -2.94
CA SER A 104 -14.47 3.36 -2.27
C SER A 104 -13.59 2.32 -1.60
N ALA A 105 -14.15 1.67 -0.58
CA ALA A 105 -13.63 0.46 0.03
C ALA A 105 -14.77 -0.57 0.08
N MET A 106 -14.44 -1.84 -0.13
CA MET A 106 -15.40 -2.94 -0.17
C MET A 106 -14.82 -4.15 0.55
N VAL A 107 -15.52 -4.62 1.58
CA VAL A 107 -15.21 -5.91 2.22
C VAL A 107 -15.50 -7.04 1.23
N ARG A 108 -14.64 -8.06 1.22
CA ARG A 108 -14.81 -9.28 0.43
C ARG A 108 -14.78 -10.50 1.34
N ILE A 109 -15.22 -11.62 0.79
CA ILE A 109 -15.12 -12.92 1.44
C ILE A 109 -13.64 -13.32 1.47
N PRO A 110 -13.05 -13.53 2.65
CA PRO A 110 -11.65 -13.96 2.75
C PRO A 110 -11.49 -15.44 2.39
N THR A 111 -10.24 -15.86 2.17
CA THR A 111 -9.84 -17.28 2.06
C THR A 111 -9.64 -17.86 3.46
N GLU A 112 -9.49 -19.19 3.60
CA GLU A 112 -9.38 -19.86 4.92
C GLU A 112 -8.28 -19.30 5.83
N GLU A 113 -7.17 -18.86 5.24
CA GLU A 113 -6.04 -18.31 5.99
C GLU A 113 -6.17 -16.82 6.31
N VAL A 114 -7.08 -16.11 5.64
CA VAL A 114 -7.23 -14.66 5.74
C VAL A 114 -8.36 -14.33 6.70
N LEU A 115 -8.11 -13.48 7.69
CA LEU A 115 -9.15 -13.02 8.62
C LEU A 115 -10.00 -11.92 8.00
N PHE A 116 -9.36 -10.95 7.35
CA PHE A 116 -10.05 -9.84 6.69
C PHE A 116 -9.51 -9.61 5.29
N LEU A 117 -10.43 -9.44 4.35
CA LEU A 117 -10.13 -9.03 3.00
C LEU A 117 -11.00 -7.84 2.64
N PHE A 118 -10.37 -6.74 2.23
CA PHE A 118 -11.10 -5.66 1.58
C PHE A 118 -10.33 -5.13 0.38
N ALA A 119 -11.06 -4.48 -0.52
CA ALA A 119 -10.50 -3.86 -1.70
C ALA A 119 -10.76 -2.36 -1.69
N THR A 120 -9.70 -1.59 -1.92
CA THR A 120 -9.74 -0.12 -1.91
C THR A 120 -9.49 0.40 -3.32
N HIS A 121 -10.38 1.25 -3.82
CA HIS A 121 -10.25 1.92 -5.10
C HIS A 121 -9.64 3.32 -4.89
N TYR A 122 -8.47 3.53 -5.49
CA TYR A 122 -7.72 4.78 -5.45
C TYR A 122 -7.80 5.54 -6.77
N GLU A 123 -7.70 6.86 -6.68
CA GLU A 123 -7.50 7.77 -7.81
C GLU A 123 -6.51 8.86 -7.40
N ALA A 124 -5.56 9.20 -8.28
CA ALA A 124 -4.62 10.31 -8.09
C ALA A 124 -4.60 11.25 -9.31
N GLY A 125 -4.05 12.45 -9.14
CA GLY A 125 -3.88 13.42 -10.23
C GLY A 125 -5.13 14.22 -10.61
N SER A 126 -4.92 15.33 -11.31
CA SER A 126 -5.98 16.27 -11.70
C SER A 126 -6.34 16.22 -13.19
N ILE A 127 -5.33 16.14 -14.07
CA ILE A 127 -5.49 16.15 -15.54
C ILE A 127 -5.53 14.71 -16.08
N ILE A 128 -4.50 13.93 -15.80
CA ILE A 128 -4.48 12.48 -16.01
C ILE A 128 -4.81 11.88 -14.66
N LYS A 129 -5.82 11.01 -14.61
CA LYS A 129 -6.33 10.41 -13.38
C LYS A 129 -6.01 8.92 -13.31
N PRO A 130 -4.77 8.52 -12.96
CA PRO A 130 -4.49 7.14 -12.62
C PRO A 130 -5.49 6.66 -11.57
N ASN A 131 -6.13 5.54 -11.85
CA ASN A 131 -6.98 4.83 -10.92
C ASN A 131 -6.54 3.37 -10.84
N TRP A 132 -6.67 2.79 -9.65
CA TRP A 132 -6.30 1.41 -9.39
C TRP A 132 -7.00 0.89 -8.15
N LYS A 133 -7.16 -0.43 -8.08
CA LYS A 133 -7.72 -1.12 -6.92
C LYS A 133 -6.66 -2.00 -6.29
N ILE A 134 -6.54 -1.93 -4.97
CA ILE A 134 -5.66 -2.78 -4.17
C ILE A 134 -6.51 -3.66 -3.28
N ASN A 135 -6.20 -4.96 -3.25
CA ASN A 135 -6.72 -5.88 -2.25
C ASN A 135 -5.78 -5.89 -1.04
N TRP A 136 -6.34 -5.88 0.16
CA TRP A 136 -5.65 -5.91 1.46
C TRP A 136 -6.06 -7.18 2.19
N TYR A 137 -5.10 -8.07 2.43
CA TYR A 137 -5.27 -9.38 3.04
C TYR A 137 -4.67 -9.35 4.44
N HIS A 138 -5.48 -9.52 5.47
CA HIS A 138 -5.05 -9.50 6.86
C HIS A 138 -5.03 -10.92 7.40
N THR A 139 -3.88 -11.35 7.88
CA THR A 139 -3.60 -12.72 8.31
C THR A 139 -3.08 -12.69 9.74
N LEU A 140 -3.55 -13.59 10.59
CA LEU A 140 -3.00 -13.77 11.93
C LEU A 140 -1.77 -14.68 11.85
N ALA A 141 -0.59 -14.07 11.89
CA ALA A 141 0.67 -14.81 11.79
C ALA A 141 1.07 -15.45 13.14
N LYS A 142 0.64 -14.88 14.27
CA LYS A 142 0.89 -15.42 15.61
C LYS A 142 -0.14 -14.91 16.63
N GLY A 143 -0.53 -15.76 17.57
CA GLY A 143 -1.50 -15.46 18.64
C GLY A 143 -2.89 -16.00 18.33
N THR A 144 -3.92 -15.38 18.90
CA THR A 144 -5.34 -15.61 18.56
C THR A 144 -5.98 -14.32 18.03
N ALA A 145 -7.23 -14.38 17.58
CA ALA A 145 -7.93 -13.17 17.12
C ALA A 145 -8.16 -12.17 18.27
N GLU A 146 -8.39 -12.68 19.48
CA GLU A 146 -8.63 -11.90 20.71
C GLU A 146 -7.33 -11.40 21.34
N ALA A 147 -6.24 -12.14 21.16
CA ALA A 147 -4.92 -11.81 21.68
C ALA A 147 -3.86 -11.98 20.58
N PRO A 148 -3.87 -11.13 19.54
CA PRO A 148 -2.89 -11.24 18.48
C PRO A 148 -1.50 -10.90 19.02
N GLU A 149 -0.50 -11.62 18.53
CA GLU A 149 0.92 -11.31 18.78
C GLU A 149 1.59 -10.78 17.52
N LYS A 150 1.14 -11.23 16.34
CA LYS A 150 1.63 -10.77 15.05
C LYS A 150 0.53 -10.81 13.98
N ILE A 151 0.34 -9.69 13.30
CA ILE A 151 -0.54 -9.57 12.13
C ILE A 151 0.32 -9.35 10.89
N LEU A 152 0.04 -10.10 9.83
CA LEU A 152 0.57 -9.88 8.50
C LEU A 152 -0.51 -9.23 7.64
N ILE A 153 -0.16 -8.18 6.91
CA ILE A 153 -1.05 -7.55 5.95
C ILE A 153 -0.35 -7.57 4.60
N VAL A 154 -0.84 -8.37 3.66
CA VAL A 154 -0.35 -8.35 2.28
C VAL A 154 -1.28 -7.43 1.48
N TYR A 155 -0.71 -6.60 0.61
CA TYR A 155 -1.51 -5.81 -0.32
C TYR A 155 -1.00 -5.97 -1.74
N LYS A 156 -1.91 -5.99 -2.70
CA LYS A 156 -1.59 -6.14 -4.12
C LYS A 156 -2.58 -5.40 -5.00
N LYS A 157 -2.07 -4.71 -6.02
CA LYS A 157 -2.88 -4.14 -7.10
C LYS A 157 -3.60 -5.27 -7.82
N GLU A 158 -4.93 -5.23 -7.82
CA GLU A 158 -5.77 -6.18 -8.56
C GLU A 158 -5.98 -5.70 -10.00
N TRP A 159 -6.35 -4.44 -10.18
CA TRP A 159 -6.55 -3.84 -11.49
C TRP A 159 -6.32 -2.34 -11.46
N GLY A 160 -6.15 -1.72 -12.63
CA GLY A 160 -6.08 -0.27 -12.77
C GLY A 160 -5.33 0.16 -14.01
N THR A 161 -5.21 1.46 -14.16
CA THR A 161 -4.47 2.13 -15.23
C THR A 161 -3.01 1.67 -15.33
N SER A 162 -2.45 1.74 -16.54
CA SER A 162 -1.06 1.39 -16.81
C SER A 162 -0.03 2.38 -16.22
N PHE A 163 -0.48 3.53 -15.73
CA PHE A 163 0.36 4.50 -15.02
C PHE A 163 0.99 3.90 -13.76
N ILE A 164 0.33 2.91 -13.15
CA ILE A 164 0.90 2.08 -12.08
C ILE A 164 0.80 0.64 -12.56
N SER A 165 1.84 0.14 -13.21
CA SER A 165 1.82 -1.21 -13.79
C SER A 165 1.85 -2.31 -12.74
N HIS A 166 2.56 -2.08 -11.64
CA HIS A 166 2.73 -3.03 -10.55
C HIS A 166 2.71 -2.29 -9.22
N TRP A 167 2.03 -2.87 -8.23
CA TRP A 167 2.12 -2.43 -6.85
C TRP A 167 1.75 -3.57 -5.91
N GLU A 168 2.67 -3.97 -5.06
CA GLU A 168 2.41 -4.90 -3.98
C GLU A 168 3.33 -4.64 -2.79
N GLY A 169 3.01 -5.26 -1.66
CA GLY A 169 3.84 -5.21 -0.50
C GLY A 169 3.24 -5.95 0.67
N ASN A 170 3.96 -5.95 1.78
CA ASN A 170 3.47 -6.50 3.02
C ASN A 170 3.83 -5.59 4.19
N ILE A 171 2.96 -5.57 5.19
CA ILE A 171 3.14 -4.94 6.48
C ILE A 171 3.12 -6.05 7.52
N ALA A 172 4.07 -6.05 8.45
CA ALA A 172 3.98 -6.86 9.64
C ALA A 172 3.85 -5.96 10.86
N LEU A 173 2.85 -6.26 11.68
CA LEU A 173 2.59 -5.63 12.97
C LEU A 173 2.87 -6.66 14.05
N GLU A 174 3.75 -6.35 14.99
CA GLU A 174 4.17 -7.28 16.05
C GLU A 174 4.04 -6.59 17.41
N ARG A 175 3.41 -7.28 18.37
CA ARG A 175 3.30 -6.78 19.75
C ARG A 175 4.68 -6.84 20.41
N LEU A 176 5.21 -5.68 20.81
CA LEU A 176 6.42 -5.62 21.65
C LEU A 176 6.06 -5.55 23.12
N GLU A 177 5.11 -4.68 23.45
CA GLU A 177 4.54 -4.49 24.78
C GLU A 177 3.03 -4.29 24.67
N GLU A 178 2.33 -4.18 25.79
CA GLU A 178 0.89 -3.95 25.82
C GLU A 178 0.47 -2.72 24.99
N ASN A 179 1.26 -1.66 25.04
CA ASN A 179 1.01 -0.38 24.36
C ASN A 179 2.06 -0.02 23.30
N VAL A 180 2.82 -1.00 22.81
CA VAL A 180 3.82 -0.76 21.76
C VAL A 180 3.74 -1.83 20.68
N THR A 181 3.56 -1.36 19.46
CA THR A 181 3.54 -2.18 18.24
C THR A 181 4.75 -1.87 17.38
N ALA A 182 5.50 -2.90 17.01
CA ALA A 182 6.50 -2.80 15.97
C ALA A 182 5.82 -2.90 14.60
N PHE A 183 6.16 -1.96 13.73
CA PHE A 183 5.73 -1.93 12.34
C PHE A 183 6.93 -2.21 11.43
N SER A 184 6.74 -3.07 10.44
CA SER A 184 7.64 -3.18 9.30
C SER A 184 6.86 -3.28 8.01
N MET A 185 7.44 -2.78 6.93
CA MET A 185 6.84 -2.81 5.61
C MET A 185 7.89 -3.11 4.54
N TYR A 186 7.47 -3.89 3.56
CA TYR A 186 8.10 -3.98 2.25
C TYR A 186 7.11 -3.45 1.21
N ASN A 187 7.58 -2.54 0.34
CA ASN A 187 6.79 -1.93 -0.72
C ASN A 187 7.52 -2.12 -2.05
N SER A 188 6.81 -2.60 -3.08
CA SER A 188 7.31 -2.77 -4.44
C SER A 188 6.33 -2.10 -5.41
N ILE A 189 6.83 -1.21 -6.26
CA ILE A 189 6.00 -0.42 -7.17
C ILE A 189 6.73 -0.13 -8.49
N SER A 190 5.99 -0.17 -9.60
CA SER A 190 6.47 0.32 -10.89
C SER A 190 5.33 0.96 -11.69
N GLY A 191 5.71 1.87 -12.59
CA GLY A 191 4.76 2.61 -13.40
C GLY A 191 5.39 3.81 -14.09
N THR A 192 4.54 4.59 -14.75
CA THR A 192 4.96 5.83 -15.39
C THR A 192 5.19 6.90 -14.33
N ARG A 193 6.39 7.51 -14.32
CA ARG A 193 6.81 8.51 -13.32
C ARG A 193 6.83 7.99 -11.88
N ILE A 194 6.95 6.67 -11.71
CA ILE A 194 7.27 6.06 -10.44
C ILE A 194 8.80 5.97 -10.31
N ASP A 195 9.33 6.36 -9.17
CA ASP A 195 10.74 6.26 -8.81
C ASP A 195 10.94 5.67 -7.39
N GLU A 196 12.19 5.58 -6.94
CA GLU A 196 12.52 5.09 -5.59
C GLU A 196 11.84 5.90 -4.48
N LYS A 197 11.64 7.22 -4.67
CA LYS A 197 11.02 8.07 -3.64
C LYS A 197 9.56 7.70 -3.44
N ASN A 198 8.87 7.23 -4.47
CA ASN A 198 7.51 6.72 -4.30
C ASN A 198 7.48 5.46 -3.43
N ALA A 199 8.42 4.53 -3.63
CA ALA A 199 8.52 3.32 -2.83
C ALA A 199 8.81 3.64 -1.35
N VAL A 200 9.78 4.53 -1.11
CA VAL A 200 10.17 5.03 0.21
C VAL A 200 9.05 5.82 0.88
N GLY A 201 8.41 6.73 0.14
CA GLY A 201 7.29 7.53 0.61
C GLY A 201 6.14 6.66 1.12
N GLY A 202 5.82 5.56 0.42
CA GLY A 202 4.79 4.63 0.88
C GLY A 202 5.07 4.01 2.27
N VAL A 203 6.33 3.75 2.61
CA VAL A 203 6.71 3.24 3.94
C VAL A 203 6.49 4.29 5.01
N HIS A 204 6.92 5.53 4.76
CA HIS A 204 6.73 6.64 5.70
C HIS A 204 5.25 7.00 5.86
N ASP A 205 4.52 7.13 4.74
CA ASP A 205 3.12 7.51 4.71
C ASP A 205 2.27 6.56 5.58
N LEU A 206 2.40 5.24 5.40
CA LEU A 206 1.62 4.29 6.18
C LEU A 206 2.01 4.24 7.66
N LEU A 207 3.30 4.29 7.98
CA LEU A 207 3.74 4.35 9.38
C LEU A 207 3.15 5.59 10.07
N ASP A 208 3.26 6.74 9.43
CA ASP A 208 2.73 8.00 9.95
C ASP A 208 1.21 7.98 10.05
N ASN A 209 0.53 7.42 9.06
CA ASN A 209 -0.92 7.28 9.09
C ASN A 209 -1.37 6.39 10.25
N PHE A 210 -0.69 5.28 10.50
CA PHE A 210 -1.04 4.35 11.58
C PHE A 210 -0.80 4.96 12.97
N ARG A 211 0.18 5.87 13.08
CA ARG A 211 0.40 6.68 14.29
C ARG A 211 -0.71 7.71 14.52
N LYS A 212 -1.17 8.40 13.46
CA LYS A 212 -2.03 9.58 13.57
C LYS A 212 -3.53 9.29 13.53
N HIS A 213 -3.96 8.27 12.80
CA HIS A 213 -5.38 8.04 12.55
C HIS A 213 -6.05 7.24 13.66
N LYS A 214 -7.36 7.47 13.81
CA LYS A 214 -8.20 6.77 14.77
C LYS A 214 -8.44 5.32 14.34
N PRO A 215 -8.56 4.38 15.29
CA PRO A 215 -8.91 3.00 14.99
C PRO A 215 -10.34 2.93 14.41
N ASN A 216 -10.56 2.01 13.47
CA ASN A 216 -11.89 1.63 13.04
C ASN A 216 -12.23 0.23 13.58
N TRP A 217 -13.06 0.18 14.61
CA TRP A 217 -13.41 -1.05 15.31
C TRP A 217 -14.56 -1.83 14.66
N GLU A 218 -15.30 -1.22 13.72
CA GLU A 218 -16.49 -1.83 13.11
C GLU A 218 -16.20 -3.19 12.48
N TYR A 219 -14.98 -3.41 11.99
CA TYR A 219 -14.58 -4.66 11.35
C TYR A 219 -14.01 -5.70 12.31
N LEU A 220 -13.61 -5.31 13.53
CA LEU A 220 -13.01 -6.23 14.51
C LEU A 220 -14.02 -6.68 15.58
N GLN A 221 -15.20 -6.07 15.62
CA GLN A 221 -16.32 -6.56 16.42
C GLN A 221 -16.98 -7.68 15.62
N ALA A 222 -16.52 -8.92 15.83
CA ALA A 222 -17.29 -10.07 15.38
C ALA A 222 -18.66 -10.03 16.10
N ASP A 223 -19.74 -10.16 15.36
CA ASP A 223 -21.07 -10.37 15.95
C ASP A 223 -20.99 -11.63 16.83
N GLU A 224 -21.11 -11.46 18.15
CA GLU A 224 -21.25 -12.55 19.12
C GLU A 224 -22.55 -13.36 18.89
#